data_AF-A0A1Q2L4C3-F1
#
_entry.id   AF-A0A1Q2L4C3-F1
#
_cell.length_a   1.000
_cell.length_b   1.000
_cell.length_c   1.000
_cell.angle_alpha   90.00
_cell.angle_beta   90.00
_cell.angle_gamma   90.00
#
_symmetry.space_group_name_H-M   'P 1'
#
loop_
_entity.id
_entity.type
_entity.pdbx_description
1 polymer ?
#
loop_
_entity_poly.entity_id
_entity_poly.type
_entity_poly.pdbx_seq_one_letter_code
_entity_poly.pdbx_strand_id
1 'polypeptide(L)'
;MKFAINKGDNSEEFIDQILRIHTISELKKLAQKNIYTCPYCGEPLKVRSGDERGTFFAHLPNRACVESKQVEQAYKQYMKQIKRESYKHSVLVSMIKDELNTASAGREQIEILEGYRVGRFTKFFPDLYVQIGGREWAVTVLTDMTETESVLHAKNFRDRHTYFLQEGLEPLWLIDKANFAEELNKRSIVMWEIEWLSSFENKEDVQWKDAISRYISRKELFEVLGYTTMETDKALKLKSIYYISSIDDKNYIRVFRYIEDQVQGPYRGLLIGETSRIPFGQALQIENESFRLRDPEREQHLREEFKQQFLQLQEEQQTKRRELEERRAKARAEREAANAEKQYPTAESLTTQRQFPADDYRSSRLQSGFRSPYATTRGEQELDEFWHKRFQEKQKKQLKLITDFVPDKKYRLFIERLLTIRVEGAIYIPVSDRVWRKVIMDWLEMNYLEENWSVSVKEMIELLRRSGIELDSQQLKFAAYPVKSFLGVYKKAARTDLRLKGNLAVME
;
A
#
# COMPACT_ATOMS: atom_id res chain seq x y z
N MET A 1 -19.45 5.42 -33.43
CA MET A 1 -20.26 5.16 -32.22
C MET A 1 -20.30 3.67 -31.88
N LYS A 2 -20.38 3.33 -30.59
CA LYS A 2 -20.40 1.93 -30.10
C LYS A 2 -21.80 1.40 -29.76
N PHE A 3 -22.83 2.24 -29.81
CA PHE A 3 -24.21 1.86 -29.60
C PHE A 3 -25.14 2.59 -30.59
N ALA A 4 -26.38 2.10 -30.70
CA ALA A 4 -27.46 2.64 -31.52
C ALA A 4 -28.82 2.33 -30.88
N ILE A 5 -29.88 3.01 -31.33
CA ILE A 5 -31.25 2.62 -30.99
C ILE A 5 -31.77 1.66 -32.05
N ASN A 6 -32.23 0.48 -31.64
CA ASN A 6 -32.95 -0.43 -32.50
C ASN A 6 -34.37 0.13 -32.72
N LYS A 7 -34.69 0.40 -33.98
CA LYS A 7 -35.96 1.02 -34.39
C LYS A 7 -37.18 0.11 -34.16
N GLY A 8 -36.97 -1.20 -34.05
CA GLY A 8 -38.05 -2.18 -33.88
C GLY A 8 -38.66 -2.17 -32.48
N ASP A 9 -37.82 -2.06 -31.45
CA ASP A 9 -38.20 -2.16 -30.03
C ASP A 9 -37.77 -0.95 -29.19
N ASN A 10 -37.12 0.04 -29.82
CA ASN A 10 -36.57 1.23 -29.20
C ASN A 10 -35.51 0.94 -28.11
N SER A 11 -34.90 -0.25 -28.16
CA SER A 11 -33.84 -0.63 -27.23
C SER A 11 -32.49 0.01 -27.60
N GLU A 12 -31.69 0.32 -26.58
CA GLU A 12 -30.31 0.75 -26.78
C GLU A 12 -29.41 -0.47 -26.92
N GLU A 13 -28.83 -0.67 -28.10
CA GLU A 13 -28.00 -1.84 -28.37
C GLU A 13 -26.53 -1.46 -28.56
N PHE A 14 -25.66 -2.17 -27.84
CA PHE A 14 -24.21 -2.00 -27.90
C PHE A 14 -23.59 -2.98 -28.89
N ILE A 15 -22.72 -2.48 -29.77
CA ILE A 15 -22.21 -3.29 -30.89
C ILE A 15 -21.43 -4.51 -30.42
N ASP A 16 -20.73 -4.42 -29.30
CA ASP A 16 -19.96 -5.53 -28.74
C ASP A 16 -20.86 -6.62 -28.14
N GLN A 17 -22.11 -6.29 -27.75
CA GLN A 17 -23.13 -7.26 -27.32
C GLN A 17 -23.82 -7.91 -28.51
N ILE A 18 -24.22 -7.12 -29.51
CA ILE A 18 -24.88 -7.63 -30.73
C ILE A 18 -23.95 -8.60 -31.48
N LEU A 19 -22.64 -8.34 -31.48
CA LEU A 19 -21.64 -9.21 -32.12
C LEU A 19 -21.51 -10.60 -31.46
N ARG A 20 -22.09 -10.81 -30.27
CA ARG A 20 -22.18 -12.15 -29.66
C ARG A 20 -23.28 -13.01 -30.30
N ILE A 21 -24.26 -12.37 -30.92
CA ILE A 21 -25.47 -13.00 -31.47
C ILE A 21 -25.43 -12.98 -33.01
N HIS A 22 -24.91 -11.91 -33.60
CA HIS A 22 -24.90 -11.69 -35.03
C HIS A 22 -23.48 -11.58 -35.59
N THR A 23 -23.28 -12.12 -36.79
CA THR A 23 -22.04 -11.90 -37.53
C THR A 23 -21.95 -10.45 -38.04
N ILE A 24 -20.73 -9.94 -38.30
CA ILE A 24 -20.54 -8.59 -38.87
C ILE A 24 -21.31 -8.43 -40.19
N SER A 25 -21.42 -9.49 -41.00
CA SER A 25 -22.16 -9.48 -42.26
C SER A 25 -23.67 -9.32 -42.03
N GLU A 26 -24.24 -10.06 -41.07
CA GLU A 26 -25.64 -9.92 -40.68
C GLU A 26 -25.94 -8.52 -40.12
N LEU A 27 -25.10 -8.03 -39.20
CA LEU A 27 -25.21 -6.69 -38.64
C LEU A 27 -25.20 -5.60 -39.72
N LYS A 28 -24.35 -5.74 -40.75
CA LYS A 28 -24.35 -4.84 -41.92
C LYS A 28 -25.65 -4.91 -42.71
N LYS A 29 -26.22 -6.11 -42.92
CA LYS A 29 -27.52 -6.28 -43.60
C LYS A 29 -28.67 -5.68 -42.79
N LEU A 30 -28.68 -5.88 -41.47
CA LEU A 30 -29.67 -5.28 -40.57
C LEU A 30 -29.59 -3.75 -40.60
N ALA A 31 -28.38 -3.20 -40.55
CA ALA A 31 -28.16 -1.75 -40.66
C ALA A 31 -28.58 -1.17 -42.02
N GLN A 32 -28.40 -1.92 -43.12
CA GLN A 32 -28.90 -1.52 -44.45
C GLN A 32 -30.43 -1.44 -44.52
N LYS A 33 -31.14 -2.19 -43.67
CA LYS A 33 -32.60 -2.09 -43.51
C LYS A 33 -33.03 -0.91 -42.62
N ASN A 34 -32.11 -0.02 -42.25
CA ASN A 34 -32.36 1.12 -41.35
C ASN A 34 -32.91 0.72 -39.98
N ILE A 35 -32.53 -0.47 -39.48
CA ILE A 35 -32.94 -0.96 -38.16
C ILE A 35 -32.26 -0.16 -37.05
N TYR A 36 -31.02 0.29 -37.26
CA TYR A 36 -30.27 1.04 -36.26
C TYR A 36 -30.30 2.53 -36.55
N THR A 37 -30.66 3.33 -35.54
CA THR A 37 -30.75 4.78 -35.63
C THR A 37 -29.87 5.46 -34.60
N CYS A 38 -29.47 6.70 -34.90
CA CYS A 38 -28.71 7.52 -33.97
C CYS A 38 -29.60 7.91 -32.78
N PRO A 39 -29.16 7.69 -31.53
CA PRO A 39 -29.92 8.11 -30.35
C PRO A 39 -30.10 9.63 -30.25
N TYR A 40 -29.27 10.41 -30.97
CA TYR A 40 -29.28 11.87 -30.86
C TYR A 40 -30.09 12.55 -31.97
N CYS A 41 -29.95 12.12 -33.22
CA CYS A 41 -30.63 12.75 -34.36
C CYS A 41 -31.66 11.86 -35.05
N GLY A 42 -31.83 10.60 -34.63
CA GLY A 42 -32.75 9.63 -35.23
C GLY A 42 -32.34 9.14 -36.63
N GLU A 43 -31.26 9.65 -37.22
CA GLU A 43 -30.81 9.25 -38.55
C GLU A 43 -30.34 7.78 -38.58
N PRO A 44 -30.58 7.04 -39.67
CA PRO A 44 -30.15 5.66 -39.81
C PRO A 44 -28.61 5.54 -39.82
N LEU A 45 -28.13 4.50 -39.15
CA LEU A 45 -26.71 4.20 -39.00
C LEU A 45 -26.31 3.00 -39.86
N LYS A 46 -25.07 3.02 -40.34
CA LYS A 46 -24.41 1.89 -41.00
C LYS A 46 -23.40 1.25 -40.05
N VAL A 47 -23.23 -0.06 -40.17
CA VAL A 47 -22.15 -0.79 -39.49
C VAL A 47 -20.89 -0.75 -40.36
N ARG A 48 -19.79 -0.26 -39.79
CA ARG A 48 -18.45 -0.34 -40.38
C ARG A 48 -17.59 -1.27 -39.53
N SER A 49 -16.61 -1.90 -40.17
CA SER A 49 -15.62 -2.77 -39.53
C SER A 49 -14.28 -2.54 -40.21
N GLY A 50 -13.21 -2.47 -39.44
CA GLY A 50 -11.84 -2.40 -39.94
C GLY A 50 -10.84 -2.72 -38.85
N ASP A 51 -9.61 -3.05 -39.25
CA ASP A 51 -8.60 -3.62 -38.35
C ASP A 51 -8.19 -2.68 -37.21
N GLU A 52 -8.20 -1.36 -37.43
CA GLU A 52 -7.80 -0.37 -36.42
C GLU A 52 -8.91 0.04 -35.44
N ARG A 53 -10.15 0.17 -35.91
CA ARG A 53 -11.27 0.70 -35.10
C ARG A 53 -12.26 -0.37 -34.66
N GLY A 54 -12.03 -1.61 -35.08
CA GLY A 54 -12.98 -2.71 -34.94
C GLY A 54 -14.32 -2.40 -35.61
N THR A 55 -15.37 -3.04 -35.11
CA THR A 55 -16.74 -2.82 -35.59
C THR A 55 -17.39 -1.65 -34.84
N PHE A 56 -18.06 -0.75 -35.56
CA PHE A 56 -18.77 0.41 -35.00
C PHE A 56 -19.96 0.86 -35.86
N PHE A 57 -20.92 1.55 -35.23
CA PHE A 57 -21.98 2.27 -35.93
C PHE A 57 -21.49 3.63 -36.42
N ALA A 58 -21.86 3.99 -37.65
CA ALA A 58 -21.45 5.21 -38.32
C ALA A 58 -22.63 5.82 -39.07
N HIS A 59 -22.74 7.14 -39.01
CA HIS A 59 -23.64 7.87 -39.90
C HIS A 59 -23.29 7.65 -41.37
N LEU A 60 -24.27 7.88 -42.23
CA LEU A 60 -24.01 8.08 -43.65
C LEU A 60 -23.01 9.24 -43.84
N PRO A 61 -22.19 9.20 -44.90
CA PRO A 61 -21.33 10.32 -45.25
C PRO A 61 -22.15 11.63 -45.25
N ASN A 62 -21.63 12.67 -44.60
CA ASN A 62 -22.25 13.99 -44.44
C ASN A 62 -23.56 14.06 -43.62
N ARG A 63 -23.97 12.97 -42.93
CA ARG A 63 -25.14 12.97 -42.04
C ARG A 63 -24.81 12.84 -40.55
N ALA A 64 -23.52 12.93 -40.20
CA ALA A 64 -23.12 12.85 -38.81
C ALA A 64 -23.53 14.11 -38.05
N CYS A 65 -24.48 13.97 -37.11
CA CYS A 65 -24.92 15.06 -36.24
C CYS A 65 -23.80 15.51 -35.29
N VAL A 66 -23.91 16.73 -34.79
CA VAL A 66 -22.90 17.38 -33.95
C VAL A 66 -22.75 16.64 -32.63
N GLU A 67 -23.87 16.27 -32.03
CA GLU A 67 -23.99 15.56 -30.75
C GLU A 67 -23.26 14.23 -30.80
N SER A 68 -23.48 13.43 -31.87
CA SER A 68 -22.79 12.15 -32.02
C SER A 68 -21.27 12.28 -32.14
N LYS A 69 -20.80 13.34 -32.81
CA LYS A 69 -19.36 13.61 -32.96
C LYS A 69 -18.75 14.02 -31.62
N GLN A 70 -19.46 14.86 -30.86
CA GLN A 70 -19.04 15.28 -29.53
C GLN A 70 -18.93 14.08 -28.59
N VAL A 71 -19.96 13.23 -28.52
CA VAL A 71 -19.93 12.03 -27.67
C VAL A 71 -18.86 11.03 -28.11
N GLU A 72 -18.62 10.86 -29.41
CA GLU A 72 -17.53 9.99 -29.89
C GLU A 72 -16.15 10.55 -29.52
N GLN A 73 -15.96 11.88 -29.56
CA GLN A 73 -14.73 12.53 -29.12
C GLN A 73 -14.54 12.40 -27.60
N ALA A 74 -15.59 12.69 -26.83
CA ALA A 74 -15.61 12.52 -25.37
C ALA A 74 -15.28 11.08 -24.97
N TYR A 75 -15.89 10.10 -25.62
CA TYR A 75 -15.59 8.68 -25.40
C TYR A 75 -14.13 8.34 -25.68
N LYS A 76 -13.56 8.82 -26.79
CA LYS A 76 -12.13 8.59 -27.09
C LYS A 76 -11.21 9.20 -26.04
N GLN A 77 -11.56 10.37 -25.51
CA GLN A 77 -10.79 11.04 -24.46
C GLN A 77 -10.93 10.31 -23.12
N TYR A 78 -12.14 9.87 -22.77
CA TYR A 78 -12.41 9.01 -21.62
C TYR A 78 -11.61 7.71 -21.71
N MET A 79 -11.62 7.01 -22.85
CA MET A 79 -10.83 5.78 -23.04
C MET A 79 -9.32 6.01 -22.88
N LYS A 80 -8.80 7.18 -23.29
CA LYS A 80 -7.41 7.56 -23.01
C LYS A 80 -7.16 7.80 -21.52
N GLN A 81 -8.12 8.40 -20.83
CA GLN A 81 -8.06 8.68 -19.39
C GLN A 81 -8.00 7.38 -18.58
N ILE A 82 -8.82 6.38 -18.93
CA ILE A 82 -8.88 5.10 -18.22
C ILE A 82 -7.92 4.04 -18.75
N LYS A 83 -7.08 4.35 -19.74
CA LYS A 83 -6.20 3.36 -20.40
C LYS A 83 -5.27 2.60 -19.44
N ARG A 84 -4.88 3.25 -18.33
CA ARG A 84 -4.02 2.66 -17.30
C ARG A 84 -4.75 1.73 -16.35
N GLU A 85 -6.07 1.86 -16.29
CA GLU A 85 -6.88 1.14 -15.32
C GLU A 85 -6.89 -0.34 -15.70
N SER A 86 -6.94 -1.20 -14.68
CA SER A 86 -6.91 -2.64 -14.86
C SER A 86 -8.14 -3.13 -15.63
N TYR A 87 -8.10 -4.37 -16.10
CA TYR A 87 -9.27 -5.02 -16.70
C TYR A 87 -10.49 -5.10 -15.74
N LYS A 88 -10.27 -4.96 -14.43
CA LYS A 88 -11.37 -4.94 -13.44
C LYS A 88 -12.13 -3.63 -13.43
N HIS A 89 -11.55 -2.53 -13.93
CA HIS A 89 -12.16 -1.20 -13.89
C HIS A 89 -13.55 -1.20 -14.52
N SER A 90 -13.69 -1.69 -15.75
CA SER A 90 -14.99 -1.74 -16.43
C SER A 90 -16.01 -2.61 -15.70
N VAL A 91 -15.55 -3.70 -15.06
CA VAL A 91 -16.40 -4.59 -14.28
C VAL A 91 -16.93 -3.87 -13.03
N LEU A 92 -16.03 -3.19 -12.29
CA LEU A 92 -16.40 -2.42 -11.10
C LEU A 92 -17.33 -1.27 -11.43
N VAL A 93 -17.06 -0.51 -12.50
CA VAL A 93 -17.93 0.57 -12.97
C VAL A 93 -19.32 0.04 -13.34
N SER A 94 -19.40 -1.11 -14.02
CA SER A 94 -20.69 -1.76 -14.33
C SER A 94 -21.43 -2.16 -13.06
N MET A 95 -20.77 -2.82 -12.12
CA MET A 95 -21.37 -3.23 -10.85
C MET A 95 -21.91 -2.02 -10.07
N ILE A 96 -21.14 -0.93 -9.99
CA ILE A 96 -21.58 0.30 -9.34
C ILE A 96 -22.80 0.88 -10.06
N LYS A 97 -22.79 0.92 -11.40
CA LYS A 97 -23.92 1.43 -12.18
C LYS A 97 -25.19 0.60 -11.95
N ASP A 98 -25.07 -0.72 -11.90
CA ASP A 98 -26.21 -1.63 -11.67
C ASP A 98 -26.82 -1.45 -10.27
N GLU A 99 -25.98 -1.30 -9.25
CA GLU A 99 -26.42 -1.00 -7.88
C GLU A 99 -27.09 0.37 -7.79
N LEU A 100 -26.55 1.39 -8.46
CA LEU A 100 -27.14 2.72 -8.52
C LEU A 100 -28.50 2.72 -9.25
N ASN A 101 -28.60 2.02 -10.38
CA ASN A 101 -29.86 1.86 -11.12
C ASN A 101 -30.92 1.16 -10.27
N THR A 102 -30.50 0.16 -9.48
CA THR A 102 -31.39 -0.53 -8.54
C THR A 102 -31.84 0.43 -7.43
N ALA A 103 -30.94 1.24 -6.89
CA ALA A 103 -31.24 2.24 -5.87
C ALA A 103 -32.09 3.42 -6.38
N SER A 104 -32.04 3.72 -7.68
CA SER A 104 -32.82 4.78 -8.33
C SER A 104 -34.18 4.31 -8.86
N ALA A 105 -34.47 3.01 -8.85
CA ALA A 105 -35.72 2.47 -9.36
C ALA A 105 -36.94 3.15 -8.70
N GLY A 106 -37.81 3.74 -9.53
CA GLY A 106 -39.00 4.46 -9.08
C GLY A 106 -38.75 5.88 -8.54
N ARG A 107 -37.54 6.44 -8.69
CA ARG A 107 -37.19 7.79 -8.22
C ARG A 107 -36.78 8.68 -9.40
N GLU A 108 -37.72 9.51 -9.87
CA GLU A 108 -37.51 10.39 -11.04
C GLU A 108 -36.45 11.48 -10.83
N GLN A 109 -36.08 11.78 -9.58
CA GLN A 109 -35.09 12.82 -9.23
C GLN A 109 -33.64 12.32 -9.29
N ILE A 110 -33.41 11.10 -9.76
CA ILE A 110 -32.07 10.51 -9.88
C ILE A 110 -31.76 10.24 -11.34
N GLU A 111 -30.68 10.84 -11.82
CA GLU A 111 -30.15 10.62 -13.16
C GLU A 111 -28.77 9.96 -13.05
N ILE A 112 -28.57 8.85 -13.76
CA ILE A 112 -27.29 8.12 -13.78
C ILE A 112 -26.87 7.95 -15.24
N LEU A 113 -25.75 8.57 -15.61
CA LEU A 113 -25.20 8.53 -16.96
C LEU A 113 -23.71 8.21 -16.92
N GLU A 114 -23.17 7.61 -17.97
CA GLU A 114 -21.72 7.60 -18.16
C GLU A 114 -21.21 9.04 -18.36
N GLY A 115 -20.11 9.41 -17.70
CA GLY A 115 -19.63 10.80 -17.72
C GLY A 115 -19.38 11.34 -19.13
N TYR A 116 -18.89 10.51 -20.06
CA TYR A 116 -18.66 10.93 -21.46
C TYR A 116 -19.93 11.23 -22.26
N ARG A 117 -21.12 10.91 -21.73
CA ARG A 117 -22.41 11.25 -22.35
C ARG A 117 -22.94 12.62 -21.91
N VAL A 118 -22.38 13.20 -20.86
CA VAL A 118 -22.80 14.50 -20.35
C VAL A 118 -22.11 15.61 -21.14
N GLY A 119 -22.91 16.37 -21.90
CA GLY A 119 -22.40 17.33 -22.89
C GLY A 119 -21.56 18.49 -22.32
N ARG A 120 -21.67 18.78 -21.02
CA ARG A 120 -20.92 19.89 -20.38
C ARG A 120 -19.44 19.55 -20.14
N PHE A 121 -19.08 18.28 -20.07
CA PHE A 121 -17.70 17.88 -19.80
C PHE A 121 -16.84 17.95 -21.06
N THR A 122 -15.72 18.66 -20.99
CA THR A 122 -14.83 18.89 -22.15
C THR A 122 -13.41 18.40 -21.92
N LYS A 123 -12.95 18.35 -20.66
CA LYS A 123 -11.55 18.06 -20.32
C LYS A 123 -11.36 16.71 -19.63
N PHE A 124 -12.15 16.45 -18.60
CA PHE A 124 -12.08 15.20 -17.85
C PHE A 124 -13.48 14.64 -17.65
N PHE A 125 -13.60 13.33 -17.60
CA PHE A 125 -14.88 12.64 -17.57
C PHE A 125 -14.92 11.73 -16.34
N PRO A 126 -15.95 11.81 -15.49
CA PRO A 126 -16.12 10.78 -14.47
C PRO A 126 -16.49 9.45 -15.13
N ASP A 127 -16.33 8.33 -14.42
CA ASP A 127 -16.83 7.05 -14.93
C ASP A 127 -18.35 7.08 -14.98
N LEU A 128 -18.97 7.58 -13.91
CA LEU A 128 -20.41 7.84 -13.83
C LEU A 128 -20.67 9.27 -13.33
N TYR A 129 -21.58 9.95 -14.02
CA TYR A 129 -22.26 11.14 -13.55
C TYR A 129 -23.53 10.71 -12.84
N VAL A 130 -23.75 11.20 -11.62
CA VAL A 130 -24.95 10.89 -10.84
C VAL A 130 -25.55 12.18 -10.32
N GLN A 131 -26.76 12.51 -10.73
CA GLN A 131 -27.54 13.60 -10.17
C GLN A 131 -28.55 13.02 -9.17
N ILE A 132 -28.61 13.61 -7.97
CA ILE A 132 -29.56 13.26 -6.92
C ILE A 132 -30.20 14.54 -6.42
N GLY A 133 -31.42 14.84 -6.87
CA GLY A 133 -32.08 16.09 -6.56
C GLY A 133 -31.26 17.29 -7.06
N GLY A 134 -30.88 18.20 -6.15
CA GLY A 134 -30.04 19.36 -6.46
C GLY A 134 -28.53 19.11 -6.48
N ARG A 135 -28.08 17.89 -6.19
CA ARG A 135 -26.65 17.56 -6.04
C ARG A 135 -26.16 16.69 -7.18
N GLU A 136 -24.96 16.97 -7.65
CA GLU A 136 -24.34 16.27 -8.78
C GLU A 136 -23.01 15.66 -8.34
N TRP A 137 -22.77 14.41 -8.72
CA TRP A 137 -21.64 13.62 -8.26
C TRP A 137 -20.80 13.12 -9.42
N ALA A 138 -19.49 13.15 -9.23
CA ALA A 138 -18.50 12.57 -10.13
C ALA A 138 -17.96 11.28 -9.52
N VAL A 139 -18.55 10.13 -9.88
CA VAL A 139 -18.11 8.82 -9.36
C VAL A 139 -17.01 8.28 -10.26
N THR A 140 -15.85 7.96 -9.68
CA THR A 140 -14.71 7.41 -10.41
C THR A 140 -14.04 6.28 -9.63
N VAL A 141 -13.72 5.20 -10.33
CA VAL A 141 -12.98 4.04 -9.83
C VAL A 141 -11.52 4.17 -10.23
N LEU A 142 -10.63 3.96 -9.26
CA LEU A 142 -9.18 3.89 -9.46
C LEU A 142 -8.71 2.46 -9.20
N THR A 143 -7.98 1.90 -10.14
CA THR A 143 -7.37 0.57 -10.09
C THR A 143 -5.85 0.68 -10.36
N ASP A 144 -5.11 -0.41 -10.17
CA ASP A 144 -3.68 -0.51 -10.49
C ASP A 144 -2.83 0.65 -9.92
N MET A 145 -3.15 1.04 -8.69
CA MET A 145 -2.36 2.02 -7.95
C MET A 145 -1.02 1.36 -7.55
N THR A 146 0.09 1.73 -8.19
CA THR A 146 1.46 1.26 -7.87
C THR A 146 2.37 2.37 -7.30
N GLU A 147 3.40 1.98 -6.54
CA GLU A 147 4.30 2.88 -5.80
C GLU A 147 5.21 3.74 -6.70
N THR A 148 5.53 3.27 -7.92
CA THR A 148 6.55 3.88 -8.79
C THR A 148 6.09 5.05 -9.65
N GLU A 149 4.79 5.39 -9.66
CA GLU A 149 4.22 6.25 -10.71
C GLU A 149 3.61 7.57 -10.18
N SER A 150 3.89 7.94 -8.92
CA SER A 150 3.02 8.86 -8.16
C SER A 150 3.01 10.33 -8.61
N VAL A 151 4.10 10.91 -9.11
CA VAL A 151 4.17 12.39 -9.27
C VAL A 151 3.38 12.91 -10.48
N LEU A 152 3.59 12.32 -11.67
CA LEU A 152 2.87 12.74 -12.88
C LEU A 152 1.37 12.39 -12.79
N HIS A 153 1.06 11.25 -12.17
CA HIS A 153 -0.33 10.82 -11.99
C HIS A 153 -1.05 11.59 -10.90
N ALA A 154 -0.38 11.95 -9.80
CA ALA A 154 -0.97 12.84 -8.81
C ALA A 154 -1.29 14.22 -9.39
N LYS A 155 -0.46 14.73 -10.32
CA LYS A 155 -0.80 15.96 -11.05
C LYS A 155 -2.07 15.79 -11.89
N ASN A 156 -2.15 14.75 -12.72
CA ASN A 156 -3.35 14.49 -13.53
C ASN A 156 -4.59 14.29 -12.65
N PHE A 157 -4.46 13.53 -11.57
CA PHE A 157 -5.52 13.31 -10.58
C PHE A 157 -5.98 14.62 -9.95
N ARG A 158 -5.05 15.48 -9.51
CA ARG A 158 -5.35 16.81 -8.97
C ARG A 158 -6.09 17.67 -9.98
N ASP A 159 -5.64 17.66 -11.24
CA ASP A 159 -6.27 18.41 -12.33
C ASP A 159 -7.72 17.91 -12.57
N ARG A 160 -7.94 16.59 -12.53
CA ARG A 160 -9.27 15.96 -12.62
C ARG A 160 -10.18 16.33 -11.46
N HIS A 161 -9.67 16.17 -10.24
CA HIS A 161 -10.40 16.49 -9.01
C HIS A 161 -10.81 17.97 -8.99
N THR A 162 -9.88 18.87 -9.29
CA THR A 162 -10.14 20.31 -9.37
C THR A 162 -11.16 20.64 -10.45
N TYR A 163 -11.06 20.00 -11.61
CA TYR A 163 -12.02 20.18 -12.70
C TYR A 163 -13.44 19.77 -12.28
N PHE A 164 -13.61 18.62 -11.63
CA PHE A 164 -14.94 18.20 -11.17
C PHE A 164 -15.55 19.20 -10.17
N LEU A 165 -14.75 19.70 -9.22
CA LEU A 165 -15.21 20.74 -8.29
C LEU A 165 -15.60 22.03 -9.02
N GLN A 166 -14.84 22.43 -10.04
CA GLN A 166 -15.14 23.62 -10.86
C GLN A 166 -16.43 23.47 -11.67
N GLU A 167 -16.73 22.24 -12.11
CA GLU A 167 -17.98 21.88 -12.80
C GLU A 167 -19.15 21.64 -11.81
N GLY A 168 -18.98 21.98 -10.53
CA GLY A 168 -20.03 21.87 -9.50
C GLY A 168 -20.30 20.46 -8.98
N LEU A 169 -19.44 19.49 -9.28
CA LEU A 169 -19.61 18.09 -8.88
C LEU A 169 -18.99 17.80 -7.52
N GLU A 170 -19.63 16.93 -6.73
CA GLU A 170 -19.04 16.28 -5.56
C GLU A 170 -18.26 15.02 -6.02
N PRO A 171 -16.90 14.99 -5.93
CA PRO A 171 -16.12 13.85 -6.39
C PRO A 171 -16.20 12.68 -5.40
N LEU A 172 -16.58 11.49 -5.89
CA LEU A 172 -16.50 10.24 -5.15
C LEU A 172 -15.47 9.32 -5.82
N TRP A 173 -14.32 9.17 -5.15
CA TRP A 173 -13.23 8.32 -5.60
C TRP A 173 -13.28 6.97 -4.86
N LEU A 174 -13.36 5.88 -5.62
CA LEU A 174 -13.38 4.52 -5.10
C LEU A 174 -12.11 3.79 -5.54
N ILE A 175 -11.32 3.30 -4.58
CA ILE A 175 -9.99 2.74 -4.87
C ILE A 175 -10.01 1.22 -4.75
N ASP A 176 -9.77 0.51 -5.85
CA ASP A 176 -9.54 -0.95 -5.86
C ASP A 176 -8.09 -1.24 -5.46
N LYS A 177 -7.87 -1.58 -4.18
CA LYS A 177 -6.54 -1.90 -3.64
C LYS A 177 -6.57 -3.23 -2.91
N ALA A 178 -5.72 -4.16 -3.36
CA ALA A 178 -5.59 -5.49 -2.75
C ALA A 178 -4.80 -5.50 -1.43
N ASN A 179 -3.91 -4.53 -1.20
CA ASN A 179 -3.06 -4.44 -0.02
C ASN A 179 -3.03 -3.02 0.55
N PHE A 180 -3.55 -2.86 1.76
CA PHE A 180 -3.53 -1.59 2.50
C PHE A 180 -2.20 -1.46 3.23
N ALA A 181 -1.57 -0.29 3.19
CA ALA A 181 -0.44 0.03 4.07
C ALA A 181 -1.00 0.53 5.41
N GLU A 182 -1.82 -0.31 6.05
CA GLU A 182 -2.26 -0.08 7.42
C GLU A 182 -1.17 -0.57 8.36
N GLU A 183 -0.56 0.35 9.10
CA GLU A 183 0.21 -0.04 10.28
C GLU A 183 -0.75 -0.12 11.47
N LEU A 184 -1.58 -1.17 11.51
CA LEU A 184 -2.55 -1.40 12.61
C LEU A 184 -1.85 -1.36 13.97
N ASN A 185 -0.62 -1.90 14.06
CA ASN A 185 0.20 -1.87 15.26
C ASN A 185 0.59 -0.46 15.73
N LYS A 186 0.54 0.55 14.85
CA LYS A 186 0.87 1.95 15.16
C LYS A 186 -0.33 2.90 15.05
N ARG A 187 -1.56 2.37 14.89
CA ARG A 187 -2.79 3.16 14.65
C ARG A 187 -2.61 4.21 13.56
N SER A 188 -1.80 3.94 12.54
CA SER A 188 -1.48 4.93 11.51
C SER A 188 -1.76 4.42 10.13
N ILE A 189 -2.27 5.31 9.28
CA ILE A 189 -2.43 5.09 7.86
C ILE A 189 -1.36 5.91 7.12
N VAL A 190 -0.61 5.24 6.25
CA VAL A 190 0.33 5.88 5.33
C VAL A 190 -0.27 5.82 3.95
N MET A 191 -0.45 6.99 3.35
CA MET A 191 -1.16 7.16 2.08
C MET A 191 -0.24 7.75 1.03
N TRP A 192 -0.52 7.41 -0.21
CA TRP A 192 0.03 8.14 -1.35
C TRP A 192 -0.75 9.42 -1.61
N GLU A 193 -0.17 10.32 -2.41
CA GLU A 193 -0.79 11.61 -2.74
C GLU A 193 -2.19 11.44 -3.33
N ILE A 194 -2.39 10.48 -4.23
CA ILE A 194 -3.69 10.20 -4.84
C ILE A 194 -4.71 9.72 -3.80
N GLU A 195 -4.30 8.88 -2.85
CA GLU A 195 -5.17 8.41 -1.76
C GLU A 195 -5.57 9.57 -0.86
N TRP A 196 -4.60 10.40 -0.47
CA TRP A 196 -4.86 11.59 0.31
C TRP A 196 -5.78 12.58 -0.43
N LEU A 197 -5.55 12.84 -1.72
CA LEU A 197 -6.41 13.70 -2.55
C LEU A 197 -7.80 13.11 -2.79
N SER A 198 -7.95 11.79 -2.71
CA SER A 198 -9.23 11.08 -2.83
C SER A 198 -10.06 11.14 -1.54
N SER A 199 -9.42 11.49 -0.42
CA SER A 199 -10.08 11.57 0.88
C SER A 199 -10.77 12.91 1.09
N PHE A 200 -11.95 12.89 1.69
CA PHE A 200 -12.74 14.09 1.97
C PHE A 200 -13.47 13.96 3.31
N GLU A 201 -13.88 15.10 3.87
CA GLU A 201 -14.68 15.17 5.10
C GLU A 201 -16.17 15.05 4.72
N ASN A 202 -16.84 14.02 5.25
CA ASN A 202 -18.28 13.81 5.09
C ASN A 202 -19.05 14.11 6.39
N LYS A 203 -20.39 13.98 6.36
CA LYS A 203 -21.24 14.22 7.54
C LYS A 203 -20.89 13.32 8.73
N GLU A 204 -20.49 12.07 8.48
CA GLU A 204 -20.06 11.13 9.51
C GLU A 204 -18.73 11.54 10.13
N ASP A 205 -17.82 12.08 9.33
CA ASP A 205 -16.53 12.56 9.79
C ASP A 205 -16.68 13.75 10.73
N VAL A 206 -17.64 14.64 10.44
CA VAL A 206 -18.02 15.75 11.33
C VAL A 206 -18.55 15.21 12.67
N GLN A 207 -19.42 14.19 12.65
CA GLN A 207 -19.93 13.59 13.89
C GLN A 207 -18.82 12.94 14.73
N TRP A 208 -17.88 12.25 14.08
CA TRP A 208 -16.70 11.70 14.76
C TRP A 208 -15.83 12.79 15.36
N LYS A 209 -15.56 13.86 14.60
CA LYS A 209 -14.78 15.02 15.05
C LYS A 209 -15.44 15.71 16.24
N ASP A 210 -16.76 15.91 16.20
CA ASP A 210 -17.53 16.51 17.30
C ASP A 210 -17.53 15.59 18.52
N ALA A 211 -17.66 14.27 18.32
CA ALA A 211 -17.59 13.30 19.42
C ALA A 211 -16.23 13.39 20.13
N ILE A 212 -15.13 13.29 19.37
CA ILE A 212 -13.76 13.31 19.92
C ILE A 212 -13.45 14.66 20.58
N SER A 213 -13.74 15.78 19.90
CA SER A 213 -13.35 17.11 20.40
C SER A 213 -14.05 17.53 21.69
N ARG A 214 -15.17 16.90 22.08
CA ARG A 214 -15.89 17.20 23.33
C ARG A 214 -15.13 16.81 24.59
N TYR A 215 -14.26 15.82 24.52
CA TYR A 215 -13.60 15.27 25.72
C TYR A 215 -12.08 15.25 25.62
N ILE A 216 -11.49 15.62 24.48
CA ILE A 216 -10.04 15.56 24.32
C ILE A 216 -9.45 16.57 23.32
N SER A 217 -8.28 17.10 23.67
CA SER A 217 -7.44 17.89 22.77
C SER A 217 -6.64 16.99 21.81
N ARG A 218 -6.32 17.48 20.60
CA ARG A 218 -5.51 16.71 19.62
C ARG A 218 -4.19 16.18 20.21
N LYS A 219 -3.49 17.01 20.99
CA LYS A 219 -2.21 16.66 21.60
C LYS A 219 -2.36 15.49 22.56
N GLU A 220 -3.33 15.58 23.46
CA GLU A 220 -3.62 14.52 24.42
C GLU A 220 -4.09 13.24 23.73
N LEU A 221 -4.89 13.36 22.67
CA LEU A 221 -5.35 12.23 21.87
C LEU A 221 -4.16 11.43 21.33
N PHE A 222 -3.21 12.12 20.71
CA PHE A 222 -2.05 11.49 20.10
C PHE A 222 -1.11 10.89 21.16
N GLU A 223 -0.94 11.56 22.30
CA GLU A 223 -0.13 11.07 23.43
C GLU A 223 -0.70 9.79 24.04
N VAL A 224 -2.01 9.76 24.32
CA VAL A 224 -2.66 8.57 24.89
C VAL A 224 -2.65 7.40 23.91
N LEU A 225 -2.81 7.68 22.61
CA LEU A 225 -2.78 6.65 21.57
C LEU A 225 -1.37 6.23 21.14
N GLY A 226 -0.32 6.83 21.70
CA GLY A 226 1.07 6.52 21.34
C GLY A 226 1.44 6.90 19.90
N TYR A 227 0.74 7.88 19.33
CA TYR A 227 0.95 8.33 17.97
C TYR A 227 1.96 9.49 17.92
N THR A 228 3.10 9.25 17.27
CA THR A 228 4.09 10.30 17.01
C THR A 228 3.61 11.21 15.88
N THR A 229 3.16 12.40 16.25
CA THR A 229 2.80 13.50 15.34
C THR A 229 3.98 14.43 15.07
N MET A 230 3.98 15.05 13.90
CA MET A 230 4.91 16.14 13.58
C MET A 230 4.29 17.53 13.81
N GLU A 231 2.98 17.60 14.08
CA GLU A 231 2.20 18.84 14.13
C GLU A 231 1.11 18.79 15.22
N THR A 232 1.49 19.15 16.45
CA THR A 232 0.61 19.09 17.63
C THR A 232 -0.46 20.18 17.67
N ASP A 233 -0.22 21.32 17.05
CA ASP A 233 -1.04 22.53 17.24
C ASP A 233 -2.08 22.75 16.13
N LYS A 234 -2.31 21.73 15.29
CA LYS A 234 -3.34 21.79 14.25
C LYS A 234 -4.73 21.45 14.78
N ALA A 235 -5.75 22.05 14.17
CA ALA A 235 -7.13 21.63 14.39
C ALA A 235 -7.34 20.16 13.98
N LEU A 236 -8.27 19.48 14.65
CA LEU A 236 -8.70 18.14 14.26
C LEU A 236 -9.39 18.20 12.89
N LYS A 237 -8.77 17.60 11.89
CA LYS A 237 -9.33 17.40 10.55
C LYS A 237 -9.50 15.91 10.34
N LEU A 238 -10.74 15.48 10.22
CA LEU A 238 -11.09 14.09 10.05
C LEU A 238 -11.53 13.87 8.61
N LYS A 239 -10.99 12.83 7.98
CA LYS A 239 -11.32 12.49 6.60
C LYS A 239 -11.62 11.01 6.49
N SER A 240 -12.49 10.71 5.53
CA SER A 240 -12.78 9.35 5.07
C SER A 240 -12.09 9.08 3.74
N ILE A 241 -11.62 7.85 3.56
CA ILE A 241 -11.19 7.31 2.26
C ILE A 241 -11.87 5.96 2.01
N TYR A 242 -12.25 5.73 0.76
CA TYR A 242 -13.11 4.62 0.35
C TYR A 242 -12.36 3.64 -0.55
N TYR A 243 -12.32 2.39 -0.13
CA TYR A 243 -11.72 1.32 -0.91
C TYR A 243 -12.74 0.27 -1.29
N ILE A 244 -12.62 -0.25 -2.51
CA ILE A 244 -13.36 -1.42 -2.95
C ILE A 244 -12.59 -2.66 -2.48
N SER A 245 -13.30 -3.61 -1.89
CA SER A 245 -12.76 -4.93 -1.57
C SER A 245 -13.76 -6.02 -1.88
N SER A 246 -13.28 -7.14 -2.40
CA SER A 246 -14.09 -8.35 -2.59
C SER A 246 -13.73 -9.38 -1.53
N ILE A 247 -14.72 -9.86 -0.77
CA ILE A 247 -14.58 -10.90 0.26
C ILE A 247 -15.71 -11.90 0.03
N ASP A 248 -15.39 -13.19 -0.09
CA ASP A 248 -16.37 -14.28 -0.30
C ASP A 248 -17.34 -13.98 -1.45
N ASP A 249 -16.80 -13.56 -2.61
CA ASP A 249 -17.52 -13.18 -3.83
C ASP A 249 -18.53 -12.02 -3.66
N LYS A 250 -18.50 -11.30 -2.54
CA LYS A 250 -19.28 -10.09 -2.30
C LYS A 250 -18.40 -8.85 -2.32
N ASN A 251 -18.91 -7.77 -2.91
CA ASN A 251 -18.22 -6.49 -2.97
C ASN A 251 -18.62 -5.58 -1.81
N TYR A 252 -17.61 -5.01 -1.16
CA TYR A 252 -17.75 -4.11 -0.03
C TYR A 252 -16.98 -2.82 -0.30
N ILE A 253 -17.53 -1.71 0.19
CA ILE A 253 -16.80 -0.47 0.40
C ILE A 253 -16.23 -0.51 1.81
N ARG A 254 -14.90 -0.52 1.91
CA ARG A 254 -14.19 -0.32 3.18
C ARG A 254 -13.99 1.17 3.40
N VAL A 255 -14.39 1.66 4.56
CA VAL A 255 -14.26 3.06 4.94
C VAL A 255 -13.18 3.18 6.02
N PHE A 256 -12.19 3.98 5.71
CA PHE A 256 -11.10 4.32 6.62
C PHE A 256 -11.28 5.75 7.09
N ARG A 257 -11.44 5.91 8.40
CA ARG A 257 -11.52 7.22 9.04
C ARG A 257 -10.21 7.52 9.73
N TYR A 258 -9.68 8.70 9.42
CA TYR A 258 -8.41 9.09 9.98
C TYR A 258 -8.36 10.59 10.29
N ILE A 259 -7.56 10.94 11.29
CA ILE A 259 -7.20 12.32 11.60
C ILE A 259 -5.96 12.65 10.79
N GLU A 260 -6.06 13.68 9.95
CA GLU A 260 -4.96 14.16 9.11
C GLU A 260 -3.80 14.66 10.00
N ASP A 261 -2.59 14.18 9.73
CA ASP A 261 -1.35 14.61 10.37
C ASP A 261 -0.42 15.25 9.36
N GLN A 262 0.26 14.46 8.53
CA GLN A 262 1.21 14.96 7.54
C GLN A 262 0.55 15.14 6.17
N VAL A 263 0.59 16.37 5.67
CA VAL A 263 0.11 16.76 4.32
C VAL A 263 1.23 16.94 3.29
N GLN A 264 2.47 16.60 3.67
CA GLN A 264 3.63 16.58 2.79
C GLN A 264 4.21 15.16 2.81
N GLY A 265 4.53 14.63 1.62
CA GLY A 265 4.85 13.22 1.43
C GLY A 265 5.98 12.71 2.35
N PRO A 266 5.82 11.51 2.97
CA PRO A 266 4.67 10.61 2.88
C PRO A 266 3.43 11.12 3.63
N TYR A 267 2.25 11.01 3.01
CA TYR A 267 1.00 11.47 3.63
C TYR A 267 0.62 10.52 4.76
N ARG A 268 0.28 11.06 5.93
CA ARG A 268 0.05 10.25 7.12
C ARG A 268 -1.15 10.74 7.91
N GLY A 269 -1.88 9.79 8.47
CA GLY A 269 -2.96 10.05 9.41
C GLY A 269 -2.96 9.09 10.58
N LEU A 270 -3.60 9.51 11.68
CA LEU A 270 -3.98 8.61 12.77
C LEU A 270 -5.29 7.91 12.38
N LEU A 271 -5.29 6.59 12.30
CA LEU A 271 -6.49 5.80 12.04
C LEU A 271 -7.39 5.76 13.29
N ILE A 272 -8.68 5.99 13.11
CA ILE A 272 -9.66 5.99 14.18
C ILE A 272 -10.40 4.67 14.18
N GLY A 273 -10.00 3.78 15.10
CA GLY A 273 -10.66 2.49 15.29
C GLY A 273 -10.53 1.54 14.11
N GLU A 274 -11.45 0.57 14.07
CA GLU A 274 -11.51 -0.42 13.00
C GLU A 274 -12.16 0.14 11.73
N THR A 275 -11.77 -0.43 10.60
CA THR A 275 -12.34 -0.09 9.29
C THR A 275 -13.79 -0.56 9.19
N SER A 276 -14.69 0.33 8.83
CA SER A 276 -16.08 -0.05 8.53
C SER A 276 -16.12 -0.77 7.18
N ARG A 277 -16.96 -1.80 7.06
CA ARG A 277 -17.17 -2.57 5.82
C ARG A 277 -18.64 -2.55 5.49
N ILE A 278 -18.97 -2.02 4.31
CA ILE A 278 -20.35 -1.78 3.91
C ILE A 278 -20.58 -2.47 2.57
N PRO A 279 -21.55 -3.39 2.45
CA PRO A 279 -21.91 -3.97 1.16
C PRO A 279 -22.27 -2.89 0.13
N PHE A 280 -21.95 -3.11 -1.15
CA PHE A 280 -22.24 -2.14 -2.22
C PHE A 280 -23.69 -1.66 -2.22
N GLY A 281 -24.64 -2.59 -2.17
CA GLY A 281 -26.08 -2.29 -2.16
C GLY A 281 -26.58 -1.55 -0.92
N GLN A 282 -25.77 -1.42 0.14
CA GLN A 282 -26.04 -0.53 1.29
C GLN A 282 -25.28 0.79 1.14
N ALA A 283 -24.02 0.75 0.71
CA ALA A 283 -23.16 1.93 0.63
C ALA A 283 -23.61 2.92 -0.45
N LEU A 284 -24.12 2.41 -1.58
CA LEU A 284 -24.62 3.18 -2.72
C LEU A 284 -26.11 3.53 -2.61
N GLN A 285 -26.76 3.19 -1.49
CA GLN A 285 -28.13 3.66 -1.23
C GLN A 285 -28.16 5.18 -1.16
N ILE A 286 -29.26 5.74 -1.67
CA ILE A 286 -29.46 7.18 -1.74
C ILE A 286 -30.38 7.59 -0.59
N GLU A 287 -29.83 8.41 0.32
CA GLU A 287 -30.49 8.98 1.48
C GLU A 287 -30.20 10.50 1.54
N ASN A 288 -31.25 11.32 1.67
CA ASN A 288 -31.13 12.78 1.81
C ASN A 288 -30.19 13.43 0.77
N GLU A 289 -30.44 13.16 -0.51
CA GLU A 289 -29.66 13.68 -1.65
C GLU A 289 -28.16 13.30 -1.66
N SER A 290 -27.79 12.22 -0.97
CA SER A 290 -26.41 11.76 -0.88
C SER A 290 -26.31 10.24 -0.84
N PHE A 291 -25.14 9.72 -1.23
CA PHE A 291 -24.81 8.32 -0.98
C PHE A 291 -24.66 8.08 0.52
N ARG A 292 -25.18 6.96 1.00
CA ARG A 292 -25.11 6.59 2.41
C ARG A 292 -23.66 6.47 2.87
N LEU A 293 -22.83 5.71 2.15
CA LEU A 293 -21.38 5.50 2.41
C LEU A 293 -21.00 5.21 3.88
N ARG A 294 -21.96 4.81 4.70
CA ARG A 294 -21.82 4.52 6.13
C ARG A 294 -22.87 3.51 6.58
N ASP A 295 -22.59 2.86 7.69
CA ASP A 295 -23.60 2.15 8.46
C ASP A 295 -23.81 2.91 9.79
N PRO A 296 -24.89 3.70 9.95
CA PRO A 296 -25.09 4.56 11.12
C PRO A 296 -25.05 3.81 12.46
N GLU A 297 -25.58 2.59 12.52
CA GLU A 297 -25.60 1.80 13.76
C GLU A 297 -24.19 1.31 14.10
N ARG A 298 -23.47 0.79 13.09
CA ARG A 298 -22.08 0.37 13.27
C ARG A 298 -21.17 1.53 13.62
N GLU A 299 -21.34 2.69 12.99
CA GLU A 299 -20.54 3.89 13.29
C GLU A 299 -20.79 4.41 14.71
N GLN A 300 -22.05 4.38 15.17
CA GLN A 300 -22.36 4.75 16.55
C GLN A 300 -21.72 3.80 17.55
N HIS A 301 -21.76 2.49 17.28
CA HIS A 301 -21.06 1.49 18.08
C HIS A 301 -19.54 1.75 18.10
N LEU A 302 -18.93 1.98 16.93
CA LEU A 302 -17.50 2.26 16.81
C LEU A 302 -17.10 3.53 17.58
N ARG A 303 -17.92 4.58 17.57
CA ARG A 303 -17.68 5.79 18.38
C ARG A 303 -17.65 5.50 19.88
N GLU A 304 -18.62 4.74 20.37
CA GLU A 304 -18.68 4.41 21.79
C GLU A 304 -17.52 3.49 22.17
N GLU A 305 -17.22 2.48 21.35
CA GLU A 305 -16.08 1.59 21.55
C GLU A 305 -14.76 2.36 21.59
N PHE A 306 -14.55 3.28 20.64
CA PHE A 306 -13.37 4.14 20.60
C PHE A 306 -13.25 4.98 21.88
N LYS A 307 -14.35 5.57 22.36
CA LYS A 307 -14.38 6.34 23.60
C LYS A 307 -14.00 5.49 24.81
N GLN A 308 -14.57 4.29 24.94
CA GLN A 308 -14.26 3.39 26.06
C GLN A 308 -12.79 2.94 26.05
N GLN A 309 -12.29 2.50 24.88
CA GLN A 309 -10.88 2.14 24.72
C GLN A 309 -9.95 3.31 25.04
N PHE A 310 -10.34 4.53 24.63
CA PHE A 310 -9.57 5.73 24.89
C PHE A 310 -9.47 6.03 26.40
N LEU A 311 -10.59 6.02 27.11
CA LEU A 311 -10.63 6.28 28.56
C LEU A 311 -9.83 5.24 29.34
N GLN A 312 -9.91 3.96 28.95
CA GLN A 312 -9.12 2.90 29.55
C GLN A 312 -7.60 3.15 29.35
N LEU A 313 -7.17 3.49 28.14
CA LEU A 313 -5.76 3.80 27.86
C LEU A 313 -5.27 5.03 28.63
N GLN A 314 -6.13 6.03 28.79
CA GLN A 314 -5.82 7.23 29.57
C GLN A 314 -5.60 6.88 31.05
N GLU A 315 -6.47 6.06 31.64
CA GLU A 315 -6.35 5.60 33.03
C GLU A 315 -5.10 4.74 33.25
N GLU A 316 -4.81 3.82 32.32
CA GLU A 316 -3.59 3.00 32.35
C GLU A 316 -2.32 3.87 32.29
N GLN A 317 -2.30 4.90 31.45
CA GLN A 317 -1.17 5.82 31.37
C GLN A 317 -1.02 6.66 32.65
N GLN A 318 -2.12 7.14 33.22
CA GLN A 318 -2.09 7.88 34.49
C GLN A 318 -1.59 7.01 35.64
N THR A 319 -2.03 5.77 35.73
CA THR A 319 -1.57 4.79 36.73
C THR A 319 -0.07 4.53 36.58
N LYS A 320 0.40 4.25 35.37
CA LYS A 320 1.84 4.06 35.10
C LYS A 320 2.69 5.29 35.45
N ARG A 321 2.18 6.51 35.23
CA ARG A 321 2.86 7.74 35.63
C ARG A 321 2.99 7.85 37.14
N ARG A 322 1.90 7.60 37.89
CA ARG A 322 1.91 7.60 39.36
C ARG A 322 2.90 6.58 39.91
N GLU A 323 2.88 5.35 39.40
CA GLU A 323 3.83 4.31 39.81
C GLU A 323 5.29 4.69 39.52
N LEU A 324 5.56 5.31 38.37
CA LEU A 324 6.91 5.76 38.01
C LEU A 324 7.38 6.90 38.91
N GLU A 325 6.50 7.84 39.24
CA GLU A 325 6.79 8.95 40.17
C GLU A 325 7.07 8.42 41.58
N GLU A 326 6.27 7.48 42.07
CA GLU A 326 6.50 6.81 43.35
C GLU A 326 7.84 6.06 43.38
N ARG A 327 8.17 5.33 42.31
CA ARG A 327 9.48 4.66 42.18
C ARG A 327 10.64 5.65 42.17
N ARG A 328 10.49 6.77 41.46
CA ARG A 328 11.51 7.84 41.43
C ARG A 328 11.66 8.51 42.79
N ALA A 329 10.56 8.74 43.51
CA ALA A 329 10.57 9.28 44.86
C ALA A 329 11.26 8.33 45.85
N LYS A 330 10.94 7.03 45.81
CA LYS A 330 11.62 6.00 46.62
C LYS A 330 13.11 5.93 46.33
N ALA A 331 13.50 5.85 45.06
CA ALA A 331 14.92 5.82 44.66
C ALA A 331 15.68 7.10 45.07
N ARG A 332 15.01 8.26 45.08
CA ARG A 332 15.58 9.51 45.57
C ARG A 332 15.78 9.49 47.08
N ALA A 333 14.77 9.05 47.84
CA ALA A 333 14.85 8.91 49.29
C ALA A 333 15.94 7.92 49.72
N GLU A 334 16.09 6.78 49.03
CA GLU A 334 17.16 5.80 49.28
C GLU A 334 18.55 6.38 49.01
N ARG A 335 18.71 7.17 47.92
CA ARG A 335 19.98 7.87 47.65
C ARG A 335 20.30 8.92 48.68
N GLU A 336 19.30 9.66 49.15
CA GLU A 336 19.46 10.68 50.20
C GLU A 336 19.82 10.02 51.54
N ALA A 337 19.19 8.89 51.91
CA ALA A 337 19.54 8.10 53.09
C ALA A 337 20.96 7.51 53.00
N ALA A 338 21.33 6.90 51.86
CA ALA A 338 22.68 6.36 51.66
C ALA A 338 23.78 7.44 51.66
N ASN A 339 23.46 8.67 51.24
CA ASN A 339 24.38 9.80 51.34
C ASN A 339 24.48 10.34 52.78
N ALA A 340 23.39 10.30 53.56
CA ALA A 340 23.40 10.68 54.98
C ALA A 340 24.21 9.68 55.83
N GLU A 341 24.14 8.38 55.55
CA GLU A 341 24.98 7.36 56.22
C GLU A 341 26.48 7.54 55.94
N LYS A 342 26.86 8.01 54.75
CA LYS A 342 28.26 8.33 54.41
C LYS A 342 28.78 9.61 55.05
N GLN A 343 27.93 10.42 55.66
CA GLN A 343 28.31 11.66 56.35
C GLN A 343 28.59 11.49 57.85
N TYR A 344 28.42 10.29 58.41
CA TYR A 344 28.92 9.95 59.75
C TYR A 344 30.24 9.17 59.64
N PRO A 345 31.40 9.77 59.96
CA PRO A 345 32.65 9.04 59.96
C PRO A 345 32.70 8.15 61.21
N THR A 346 32.55 6.84 61.02
CA THR A 346 33.07 5.88 62.00
C THR A 346 34.59 6.01 61.98
N ALA A 347 35.14 6.60 63.03
CA ALA A 347 36.56 6.80 63.23
C ALA A 347 37.25 5.46 63.53
N GLU A 348 37.47 4.63 62.52
CA GLU A 348 38.43 3.50 62.58
C GLU A 348 38.69 2.92 61.20
N SER A 349 39.76 3.36 60.55
CA SER A 349 40.68 2.55 59.71
C SER A 349 41.63 3.47 58.97
N LEU A 350 42.61 3.96 59.71
CA LEU A 350 43.92 4.33 59.16
C LEU A 350 44.64 3.05 58.72
N THR A 351 45.52 3.20 57.74
CA THR A 351 46.51 2.25 57.22
C THR A 351 46.04 1.18 56.22
N THR A 352 46.13 1.51 54.92
CA THR A 352 47.00 0.73 54.01
C THR A 352 47.60 1.63 52.93
N GLN A 353 48.92 1.64 52.89
CA GLN A 353 49.77 2.44 52.01
C GLN A 353 49.67 2.02 50.54
N ARG A 354 49.67 3.05 49.68
CA ARG A 354 50.03 3.00 48.27
C ARG A 354 51.40 2.38 48.06
N GLN A 355 51.50 1.44 47.13
CA GLN A 355 52.68 1.28 46.28
C GLN A 355 52.23 1.21 44.82
N PHE A 356 52.66 2.21 44.07
CA PHE A 356 52.69 2.20 42.61
C PHE A 356 53.90 1.38 42.14
N PRO A 357 53.80 0.71 40.98
CA PRO A 357 54.90 0.69 40.04
C PRO A 357 54.54 1.49 38.81
N ALA A 358 55.41 2.44 38.49
CA ALA A 358 55.56 2.98 37.15
C ALA A 358 56.24 1.93 36.27
N ASP A 359 55.71 1.67 35.08
CA ASP A 359 56.49 1.62 33.85
C ASP A 359 55.61 1.38 32.61
N ASP A 360 56.08 2.00 31.51
CA ASP A 360 55.79 1.77 30.09
C ASP A 360 54.51 2.30 29.44
N TYR A 361 54.62 3.59 29.08
CA TYR A 361 54.00 4.19 27.91
C TYR A 361 54.62 3.62 26.62
N ARG A 362 53.93 2.65 25.98
CA ARG A 362 54.10 2.41 24.54
C ARG A 362 52.76 2.25 23.83
N SER A 363 52.56 3.19 22.93
CA SER A 363 51.46 3.32 21.98
C SER A 363 51.33 2.06 21.11
N SER A 364 50.16 1.41 21.18
CA SER A 364 49.70 0.42 20.19
C SER A 364 48.17 0.47 20.11
N ARG A 365 47.65 1.28 19.18
CA ARG A 365 46.35 1.02 18.55
C ARG A 365 46.47 -0.30 17.80
N LEU A 366 45.57 -1.26 18.06
CA LEU A 366 44.92 -2.14 17.06
C LEU A 366 44.07 -3.22 17.77
N GLN A 367 42.79 -3.25 17.41
CA GLN A 367 41.92 -4.43 17.24
C GLN A 367 41.82 -5.45 18.39
N SER A 368 40.83 -5.27 19.27
CA SER A 368 40.23 -6.38 20.01
C SER A 368 39.19 -7.08 19.12
N GLY A 369 39.61 -8.17 18.47
CA GLY A 369 38.70 -9.18 17.95
C GLY A 369 38.04 -9.92 19.12
N PHE A 370 36.73 -10.10 19.04
CA PHE A 370 35.96 -11.02 19.86
C PHE A 370 36.54 -12.43 19.69
N ARG A 371 37.25 -12.95 20.68
CA ARG A 371 37.52 -14.40 20.82
C ARG A 371 36.45 -14.99 21.74
N SER A 372 35.64 -15.88 21.18
CA SER A 372 34.64 -16.69 21.88
C SER A 372 35.31 -17.71 22.80
N PRO A 373 34.75 -18.04 23.99
CA PRO A 373 35.47 -18.71 25.07
C PRO A 373 35.37 -20.25 25.08
N TYR A 374 35.18 -20.91 23.93
CA TYR A 374 35.13 -22.38 23.93
C TYR A 374 36.43 -22.97 23.38
N ALA A 375 37.30 -23.42 24.29
CA ALA A 375 38.41 -24.31 23.98
C ALA A 375 37.87 -25.74 23.79
N THR A 376 37.81 -26.19 22.54
CA THR A 376 37.56 -27.58 22.13
C THR A 376 38.87 -28.37 22.07
N THR A 377 38.79 -29.67 22.35
CA THR A 377 39.91 -30.62 22.54
C THR A 377 40.80 -30.77 21.30
N ARG A 378 42.02 -31.33 21.47
CA ARG A 378 42.99 -31.54 20.37
C ARG A 378 42.42 -32.34 19.18
N GLY A 379 41.57 -33.32 19.44
CA GLY A 379 40.88 -34.07 18.39
C GLY A 379 39.86 -33.23 17.62
N GLU A 380 39.21 -32.27 18.28
CA GLU A 380 38.27 -31.34 17.63
C GLU A 380 39.02 -30.25 16.85
N GLN A 381 40.20 -29.82 17.31
CA GLN A 381 41.07 -28.91 16.57
C GLN A 381 41.64 -29.57 15.30
N GLU A 382 42.06 -30.83 15.38
CA GLU A 382 42.54 -31.58 14.20
C GLU A 382 41.40 -31.86 13.21
N LEU A 383 40.16 -32.07 13.68
CA LEU A 383 38.99 -32.20 12.82
C LEU A 383 38.63 -30.86 12.17
N ASP A 384 38.70 -29.76 12.92
CA ASP A 384 38.39 -28.42 12.42
C ASP A 384 39.46 -27.92 11.43
N GLU A 385 40.75 -28.21 11.68
CA GLU A 385 41.83 -27.99 10.72
C GLU A 385 41.69 -28.87 9.47
N PHE A 386 41.30 -30.14 9.62
CA PHE A 386 41.03 -31.02 8.48
C PHE A 386 39.87 -30.49 7.62
N TRP A 387 38.78 -30.04 8.24
CA TRP A 387 37.66 -29.43 7.53
C TRP A 387 38.03 -28.08 6.94
N HIS A 388 38.78 -27.22 7.64
CA HIS A 388 39.29 -25.96 7.11
C HIS A 388 40.18 -26.16 5.89
N LYS A 389 41.13 -27.11 5.96
CA LYS A 389 42.05 -27.41 4.86
C LYS A 389 41.31 -27.98 3.65
N ARG A 390 40.33 -28.86 3.88
CA ARG A 390 39.48 -29.41 2.81
C ARG A 390 38.51 -28.39 2.22
N PHE A 391 38.05 -27.43 3.04
CA PHE A 391 37.21 -26.31 2.61
C PHE A 391 38.03 -25.32 1.77
N GLN A 392 39.26 -25.00 2.18
CA GLN A 392 40.20 -24.15 1.42
C GLN A 392 40.69 -24.82 0.13
N GLU A 393 40.94 -26.13 0.13
CA GLU A 393 41.32 -26.87 -1.08
C GLU A 393 40.16 -26.97 -2.09
N LYS A 394 38.90 -27.06 -1.61
CA LYS A 394 37.71 -26.93 -2.48
C LYS A 394 37.54 -25.51 -3.05
N GLN A 395 38.09 -24.49 -2.39
CA GLN A 395 38.03 -23.09 -2.83
C GLN A 395 39.22 -22.64 -3.69
N LYS A 396 40.11 -23.54 -4.15
CA LYS A 396 41.16 -23.21 -5.15
C LYS A 396 40.65 -22.94 -6.58
N LYS A 397 39.35 -22.61 -6.76
CA LYS A 397 38.90 -21.78 -7.88
C LYS A 397 38.94 -20.35 -7.37
N GLN A 398 39.89 -19.54 -7.84
CA GLN A 398 40.05 -18.15 -7.41
C GLN A 398 38.69 -17.46 -7.30
N LEU A 399 38.28 -17.17 -6.05
CA LEU A 399 37.10 -16.37 -5.77
C LEU A 399 37.36 -14.98 -6.36
N LYS A 400 36.51 -14.57 -7.28
CA LYS A 400 36.52 -13.24 -7.87
C LYS A 400 35.29 -12.51 -7.37
N LEU A 401 35.47 -11.28 -6.90
CA LEU A 401 34.36 -10.51 -6.35
C LEU A 401 33.42 -10.10 -7.48
N ILE A 402 32.12 -10.01 -7.19
CA ILE A 402 31.13 -9.57 -8.20
C ILE A 402 31.46 -8.14 -8.68
N THR A 403 32.00 -7.32 -7.78
CA THR A 403 32.47 -5.95 -8.04
C THR A 403 33.64 -5.87 -9.02
N ASP A 404 34.38 -6.96 -9.26
CA ASP A 404 35.42 -7.02 -10.29
C ASP A 404 34.83 -7.02 -11.71
N PHE A 405 33.55 -7.38 -11.86
CA PHE A 405 32.88 -7.55 -13.16
C PHE A 405 31.83 -6.48 -13.47
N VAL A 406 31.37 -5.76 -12.44
CA VAL A 406 30.28 -4.80 -12.57
C VAL A 406 30.69 -3.48 -11.93
N PRO A 407 30.47 -2.33 -12.61
CA PRO A 407 30.78 -1.03 -12.02
C PRO A 407 30.13 -0.84 -10.65
N ASP A 408 30.91 -0.42 -9.66
CA ASP A 408 30.53 -0.30 -8.25
C ASP A 408 29.20 0.48 -8.06
N LYS A 409 29.02 1.59 -8.78
CA LYS A 409 27.76 2.37 -8.74
C LYS A 409 26.53 1.55 -9.09
N LYS A 410 26.65 0.66 -10.09
CA LYS A 410 25.55 -0.21 -10.54
C LYS A 410 25.32 -1.36 -9.55
N TYR A 411 26.39 -1.89 -8.97
CA TYR A 411 26.31 -2.92 -7.94
C TYR A 411 25.65 -2.41 -6.66
N ARG A 412 25.97 -1.20 -6.19
CA ARG A 412 25.32 -0.60 -5.01
C ARG A 412 23.81 -0.40 -5.20
N LEU A 413 23.38 0.06 -6.38
CA LEU A 413 21.95 0.19 -6.71
C LEU A 413 21.23 -1.17 -6.71
N PHE A 414 21.93 -2.23 -7.15
CA PHE A 414 21.42 -3.58 -7.12
C PHE A 414 21.28 -4.12 -5.69
N ILE A 415 22.27 -3.90 -4.83
CA ILE A 415 22.22 -4.30 -3.42
C ILE A 415 21.08 -3.58 -2.71
N GLU A 416 20.96 -2.26 -2.85
CA GLU A 416 19.88 -1.50 -2.23
C GLU A 416 18.50 -2.01 -2.67
N ARG A 417 18.34 -2.31 -3.96
CA ARG A 417 17.10 -2.90 -4.50
C ARG A 417 16.78 -4.25 -3.86
N LEU A 418 17.76 -5.13 -3.68
CA LEU A 418 17.55 -6.45 -3.11
C LEU A 418 17.36 -6.44 -1.60
N LEU A 419 17.96 -5.49 -0.89
CA LEU A 419 17.68 -5.29 0.52
C LEU A 419 16.21 -4.95 0.76
N THR A 420 15.56 -4.25 -0.19
CA THR A 420 14.18 -3.77 -0.07
C THR A 420 13.14 -4.61 -0.81
N ILE A 421 13.55 -5.59 -1.62
CA ILE A 421 12.61 -6.38 -2.43
C ILE A 421 11.73 -7.29 -1.56
N ARG A 422 10.45 -7.40 -1.85
CA ARG A 422 9.57 -8.29 -1.06
C ARG A 422 9.96 -9.74 -1.32
N VAL A 423 10.12 -10.48 -0.24
CA VAL A 423 10.42 -11.92 -0.24
C VAL A 423 9.28 -12.64 0.46
N GLU A 424 8.77 -13.71 -0.16
CA GLU A 424 7.67 -14.49 0.41
C GLU A 424 8.10 -15.16 1.71
N GLY A 425 7.27 -15.06 2.74
CA GLY A 425 7.54 -15.64 4.06
C GLY A 425 8.66 -14.98 4.86
N ALA A 426 9.11 -13.77 4.49
CA ALA A 426 10.17 -13.07 5.21
C ALA A 426 9.89 -12.91 6.72
N ILE A 427 8.62 -12.89 7.10
CA ILE A 427 8.12 -12.88 8.48
C ILE A 427 8.60 -14.05 9.34
N TYR A 428 9.03 -15.16 8.74
CA TYR A 428 9.54 -16.32 9.49
C TYR A 428 10.96 -16.13 10.00
N ILE A 429 11.62 -15.01 9.66
CA ILE A 429 12.92 -14.62 10.18
C ILE A 429 12.70 -13.40 11.09
N PRO A 430 12.92 -13.50 12.41
CA PRO A 430 12.51 -12.50 13.41
C PRO A 430 13.49 -11.31 13.51
N VAL A 431 14.14 -10.96 12.40
CA VAL A 431 15.01 -9.79 12.31
C VAL A 431 14.68 -9.01 11.05
N SER A 432 15.07 -7.74 11.00
CA SER A 432 14.74 -6.90 9.85
C SER A 432 15.22 -7.53 8.54
N ASP A 433 14.39 -7.39 7.52
CA ASP A 433 14.68 -7.88 6.17
C ASP A 433 16.03 -7.44 5.66
N ARG A 434 16.39 -6.18 5.91
CA ARG A 434 17.70 -5.65 5.52
C ARG A 434 18.84 -6.38 6.22
N VAL A 435 18.69 -6.74 7.50
CA VAL A 435 19.76 -7.39 8.27
C VAL A 435 20.04 -8.79 7.75
N TRP A 436 19.03 -9.67 7.65
CA TRP A 436 19.27 -11.05 7.23
C TRP A 436 19.59 -11.16 5.73
N ARG A 437 18.99 -10.31 4.87
CA ARG A 437 19.31 -10.28 3.44
C ARG A 437 20.72 -9.78 3.19
N LYS A 438 21.18 -8.78 3.96
CA LYS A 438 22.56 -8.30 3.87
C LYS A 438 23.56 -9.41 4.19
N VAL A 439 23.34 -10.17 5.26
CA VAL A 439 24.19 -11.32 5.62
C VAL A 439 24.29 -12.33 4.46
N ILE A 440 23.17 -12.67 3.82
CA ILE A 440 23.16 -13.59 2.67
C ILE A 440 23.87 -12.97 1.46
N MET A 441 23.64 -11.70 1.15
CA MET A 441 24.26 -11.05 0.01
C MET A 441 25.76 -10.85 0.16
N ASP A 442 26.22 -10.46 1.35
CA ASP A 442 27.65 -10.34 1.65
C ASP A 442 28.34 -11.69 1.42
N TRP A 443 27.71 -12.80 1.84
CA TRP A 443 28.24 -14.14 1.57
C TRP A 443 28.23 -14.50 0.08
N LEU A 444 27.15 -14.17 -0.64
CA LEU A 444 27.06 -14.41 -2.08
C LEU A 444 28.15 -13.62 -2.83
N GLU A 445 28.40 -12.37 -2.48
CA GLU A 445 29.47 -11.58 -3.08
C GLU A 445 30.85 -12.23 -2.89
N MET A 446 31.13 -12.68 -1.67
CA MET A 446 32.42 -13.30 -1.33
C MET A 446 32.63 -14.68 -1.94
N ASN A 447 31.56 -15.39 -2.31
CA ASN A 447 31.63 -16.77 -2.79
C ASN A 447 31.35 -16.93 -4.30
N TYR A 448 31.26 -15.82 -5.05
CA TYR A 448 30.92 -15.84 -6.47
C TYR A 448 31.96 -16.59 -7.32
N LEU A 449 31.49 -17.51 -8.17
CA LEU A 449 32.29 -18.22 -9.17
C LEU A 449 31.73 -17.97 -10.58
N GLU A 450 32.60 -17.67 -11.55
CA GLU A 450 32.22 -17.23 -12.89
C GLU A 450 31.42 -18.25 -13.72
N GLU A 451 31.62 -19.56 -13.51
CA GLU A 451 31.11 -20.57 -14.44
C GLU A 451 29.81 -21.22 -13.96
N ASN A 452 29.79 -21.81 -12.76
CA ASN A 452 28.58 -22.38 -12.14
C ASN A 452 28.81 -22.46 -10.63
N TRP A 453 27.84 -22.03 -9.85
CA TRP A 453 27.89 -22.13 -8.39
C TRP A 453 26.53 -22.48 -7.82
N SER A 454 26.55 -23.34 -6.80
CA SER A 454 25.36 -23.79 -6.11
C SER A 454 25.36 -23.30 -4.68
N VAL A 455 24.19 -22.90 -4.21
CA VAL A 455 23.98 -22.41 -2.84
C VAL A 455 22.86 -23.21 -2.23
N SER A 456 23.12 -23.82 -1.07
CA SER A 456 22.10 -24.56 -0.33
C SER A 456 21.31 -23.62 0.58
N VAL A 457 19.98 -23.77 0.59
CA VAL A 457 19.10 -23.03 1.51
C VAL A 457 19.46 -23.33 2.96
N LYS A 458 19.75 -24.61 3.28
CA LYS A 458 20.20 -25.03 4.61
C LYS A 458 21.50 -24.33 5.04
N GLU A 459 22.45 -24.18 4.13
CA GLU A 459 23.72 -23.48 4.40
C GLU A 459 23.49 -21.99 4.71
N MET A 460 22.56 -21.34 4.00
CA MET A 460 22.20 -19.94 4.26
C MET A 460 21.48 -19.76 5.59
N ILE A 461 20.61 -20.69 6.01
CA ILE A 461 19.99 -20.62 7.35
C ILE A 461 21.06 -20.75 8.45
N GLU A 462 22.02 -21.66 8.29
CA GLU A 462 23.11 -21.82 9.25
C GLU A 462 24.02 -20.59 9.30
N LEU A 463 24.26 -19.96 8.15
CA LEU A 463 24.96 -18.68 8.06
C LEU A 463 24.25 -17.57 8.86
N LEU A 464 22.92 -17.47 8.76
CA LEU A 464 22.15 -16.50 9.54
C LEU A 464 22.34 -16.74 11.05
N ARG A 465 22.30 -18.00 11.51
CA ARG A 465 22.54 -18.35 12.91
C ARG A 465 23.95 -17.98 13.38
N ARG A 466 24.98 -18.31 12.60
CA ARG A 466 26.38 -17.94 12.92
C ARG A 466 26.59 -16.42 12.95
N SER A 467 25.77 -15.67 12.24
CA SER A 467 25.78 -14.20 12.22
C SER A 467 25.00 -13.57 13.38
N GLY A 468 24.53 -14.37 14.35
CA GLY A 468 23.84 -13.90 15.56
C GLY A 468 22.34 -13.71 15.39
N ILE A 469 21.72 -14.24 14.34
CA ILE A 469 20.26 -14.24 14.18
C ILE A 469 19.72 -15.50 14.86
N GLU A 470 19.09 -15.31 16.02
CA GLU A 470 18.47 -16.39 16.77
C GLU A 470 17.16 -16.82 16.10
N LEU A 471 17.10 -18.10 15.71
CA LEU A 471 15.92 -18.74 15.15
C LEU A 471 15.50 -19.86 16.09
N ASP A 472 14.26 -19.82 16.56
CA ASP A 472 13.71 -20.92 17.35
C ASP A 472 13.46 -22.19 16.50
N SER A 473 13.10 -23.30 17.16
CA SER A 473 12.93 -24.60 16.50
C SER A 473 11.77 -24.66 15.49
N GLN A 474 10.77 -23.77 15.59
CA GLN A 474 9.70 -23.64 14.60
C GLN A 474 10.14 -22.74 13.44
N GLN A 475 10.74 -21.60 13.74
CA GLN A 475 11.28 -20.66 12.75
C GLN A 475 12.35 -21.31 11.87
N LEU A 476 13.20 -22.18 12.43
CA LEU A 476 14.16 -22.99 11.67
C LEU A 476 13.52 -23.84 10.58
N LYS A 477 12.31 -24.37 10.81
CA LYS A 477 11.57 -25.15 9.82
C LYS A 477 11.02 -24.28 8.69
N PHE A 478 10.63 -23.04 8.99
CA PHE A 478 9.98 -22.15 8.03
C PHE A 478 10.93 -21.15 7.36
N ALA A 479 12.09 -20.85 7.95
CA ALA A 479 13.09 -19.92 7.42
C ALA A 479 13.67 -20.37 6.07
N ALA A 480 13.58 -21.66 5.73
CA ALA A 480 13.95 -22.17 4.41
C ALA A 480 13.13 -21.53 3.29
N TYR A 481 11.86 -21.22 3.54
CA TYR A 481 10.96 -20.66 2.54
C TYR A 481 11.34 -19.24 2.10
N PRO A 482 11.52 -18.24 3.00
CA PRO A 482 11.99 -16.92 2.62
C PRO A 482 13.42 -16.92 2.09
N VAL A 483 14.32 -17.72 2.64
CA VAL A 483 15.69 -17.81 2.13
C VAL A 483 15.69 -18.30 0.68
N LYS A 484 14.93 -19.37 0.38
CA LYS A 484 14.78 -19.89 -0.99
C LYS A 484 14.15 -18.85 -1.93
N SER A 485 13.08 -18.19 -1.49
CA SER A 485 12.40 -17.15 -2.26
C SER A 485 13.36 -15.98 -2.57
N PHE A 486 14.13 -15.53 -1.59
CA PHE A 486 15.13 -14.48 -1.76
C PHE A 486 16.24 -14.87 -2.73
N LEU A 487 16.80 -16.08 -2.61
CA LEU A 487 17.82 -16.57 -3.54
C LEU A 487 17.30 -16.66 -4.98
N GLY A 488 16.02 -17.01 -5.16
CA GLY A 488 15.35 -16.99 -6.46
C GLY A 488 15.25 -15.58 -7.06
N VAL A 489 14.88 -14.60 -6.23
CA VAL A 489 14.83 -13.18 -6.62
C VAL A 489 16.23 -12.66 -6.95
N TYR A 490 17.22 -12.95 -6.09
CA TYR A 490 18.63 -12.62 -6.32
C TYR A 490 19.11 -13.17 -7.65
N LYS A 491 18.88 -14.46 -7.93
CA LYS A 491 19.27 -15.12 -9.18
C LYS A 491 18.71 -14.40 -10.41
N LYS A 492 17.42 -14.07 -10.39
CA LYS A 492 16.76 -13.40 -11.52
C LYS A 492 17.34 -11.99 -11.70
N ALA A 493 17.45 -11.23 -10.62
CA ALA A 493 17.95 -9.86 -10.65
C ALA A 493 19.43 -9.79 -11.06
N ALA A 494 20.28 -10.70 -10.58
CA ALA A 494 21.70 -10.76 -10.94
C ALA A 494 21.88 -10.98 -12.44
N ARG A 495 21.02 -11.80 -13.06
CA ARG A 495 21.07 -12.04 -14.51
C ARG A 495 20.52 -10.87 -15.33
N THR A 496 19.42 -10.24 -14.90
CA THR A 496 18.80 -9.14 -15.66
C THR A 496 19.55 -7.83 -15.49
N ASP A 497 19.90 -7.50 -14.26
CA ASP A 497 20.38 -6.18 -13.88
C ASP A 497 21.89 -6.10 -14.03
N LEU A 498 22.61 -7.09 -13.49
CA LEU A 498 24.06 -7.13 -13.52
C LEU A 498 24.62 -7.82 -14.78
N ARG A 499 23.79 -8.57 -15.52
CA ARG A 499 24.18 -9.36 -16.70
C ARG A 499 25.30 -10.37 -16.41
N LEU A 500 25.33 -10.91 -15.19
CA LEU A 500 26.28 -11.97 -14.82
C LEU A 500 26.01 -13.23 -15.64
N LYS A 501 27.07 -13.86 -16.16
CA LYS A 501 26.99 -15.03 -17.05
C LYS A 501 26.85 -16.36 -16.31
N GLY A 502 27.25 -16.43 -15.03
CA GLY A 502 27.21 -17.65 -14.23
C GLY A 502 25.78 -18.09 -13.86
N ASN A 503 25.54 -19.39 -13.84
CA ASN A 503 24.26 -19.95 -13.38
C ASN A 503 24.32 -20.23 -11.87
N LEU A 504 23.53 -19.47 -11.10
CA LEU A 504 23.27 -19.77 -9.68
C LEU A 504 22.25 -20.91 -9.57
N ALA A 505 22.63 -22.04 -8.99
CA ALA A 505 21.72 -23.14 -8.66
C ALA A 505 21.34 -23.08 -7.17
N VAL A 506 20.05 -23.04 -6.86
CA VAL A 506 19.56 -23.05 -5.46
C VAL A 506 19.21 -24.49 -5.11
N MET A 507 19.95 -25.08 -4.17
CA MET A 507 19.72 -26.44 -3.66
C MET A 507 18.93 -26.35 -2.35
N GLU A 508 18.03 -27.31 -2.11
CA GLU A 508 17.26 -27.37 -0.87
C GLU A 508 18.11 -27.76 0.34
#